data_AF-F9YAN5-F1
#
_entry.id   AF-F9YAN5-F1
#
_cell.length_a   1.000
_cell.length_b   1.000
_cell.length_c   1.000
_cell.angle_alpha   90.00
_cell.angle_beta   90.00
_cell.angle_gamma   90.00
#
_symmetry.space_group_name_H-M   'P 1'
#
loop_
_entity.id
_entity.type
_entity.pdbx_description
1 polymer ?
#
loop_
_entity_poly.entity_id
_entity_poly.type
_entity_poly.pdbx_seq_one_letter_code
_entity_poly.pdbx_strand_id
1 'polypeptide(L)' 'MPTTTSLEFQRKFGQYLNESHREPVEITRHGRREFVLMSAAQYDELLSAAQRSGKAAEAATEPERH' A
#
# COMPACT_ATOMS: atom_id res chain seq x y z
N MET A 1 11.72 -0.06 0.59
CA MET A 1 10.68 -0.02 -0.44
C MET A 1 11.34 0.25 -1.79
N PRO A 2 11.65 -0.78 -2.58
CA PRO A 2 12.23 -0.62 -3.92
C PRO A 2 11.28 0.14 -4.85
N THR A 3 11.86 0.86 -5.81
CA THR A 3 11.13 1.63 -6.83
C THR A 3 11.56 1.19 -8.22
N THR A 4 10.60 0.97 -9.11
CA THR A 4 10.84 0.59 -10.50
C THR A 4 9.98 1.42 -11.46
N THR A 5 10.29 1.35 -12.76
CA THR A 5 9.43 1.95 -13.79
C THR A 5 8.40 0.95 -14.27
N SER A 6 7.28 1.42 -14.82
CA SER A 6 6.28 0.53 -15.43
C SER A 6 6.88 -0.37 -16.52
N LEU A 7 7.90 0.08 -17.25
CA LEU A 7 8.55 -0.72 -18.29
C LEU A 7 9.40 -1.84 -17.70
N GLU A 8 10.23 -1.52 -16.70
CA GLU A 8 11.07 -2.54 -16.03
C GLU A 8 10.20 -3.53 -15.25
N PHE A 9 9.11 -3.07 -14.64
CA PHE A 9 8.12 -3.93 -14.00
C PHE A 9 7.55 -4.99 -14.94
N GLN A 10 7.11 -4.58 -16.14
CA GLN A 10 6.58 -5.50 -17.14
C GLN A 10 7.62 -6.53 -17.61
N ARG A 11 8.87 -6.08 -17.80
CA ARG A 11 9.98 -6.95 -18.25
C ARG A 11 10.39 -7.98 -17.21
N LYS A 12 10.31 -7.64 -15.93
CA LYS A 12 10.80 -8.45 -14.81
C LYS A 12 9.68 -8.80 -13.82
N PHE A 13 8.48 -9.05 -14.34
CA PHE A 13 7.29 -9.23 -13.51
C PHE A 13 7.47 -10.27 -12.39
N GLY A 14 8.01 -11.45 -12.71
CA GLY A 14 8.22 -12.51 -11.72
C GLY A 14 9.21 -12.13 -10.60
N GLN A 15 10.23 -11.33 -10.92
CA GLN A 15 11.17 -10.82 -9.91
C GLN A 15 10.44 -9.87 -8.95
N TYR A 16 9.73 -8.88 -9.48
CA TYR A 16 9.04 -7.90 -8.65
C TYR A 16 7.86 -8.50 -7.88
N LEU A 17 7.22 -9.55 -8.41
CA LEU A 17 6.24 -10.33 -7.66
C LEU A 17 6.88 -10.96 -6.42
N ASN A 18 8.03 -11.63 -6.58
CA ASN A 18 8.76 -12.23 -5.45
C ASN A 18 9.24 -11.18 -4.45
N GLU A 19 9.72 -10.03 -4.92
CA GLU A 19 10.12 -8.91 -4.05
C GLU A 19 8.91 -8.36 -3.27
N SER A 20 7.74 -8.25 -3.91
CA SER A 20 6.52 -7.71 -3.29
C SER A 20 6.01 -8.52 -2.10
N HIS A 21 6.36 -9.81 -2.01
CA HIS A 21 6.06 -10.64 -0.85
C HIS A 21 6.92 -10.30 0.38
N ARG A 22 8.09 -9.68 0.18
CA ARG A 22 9.00 -9.28 1.27
C ARG A 22 8.72 -7.84 1.69
N GLU A 23 8.58 -6.95 0.73
CA GLU A 23 8.25 -5.54 0.96
C GLU A 23 7.52 -4.95 -0.25
N PRO A 24 6.67 -3.93 -0.06
CA PRO A 24 6.02 -3.28 -1.19
C PRO A 24 7.02 -2.71 -2.22
N VAL A 25 6.63 -2.73 -3.49
CA VAL A 25 7.42 -2.18 -4.61
C VAL A 25 6.66 -0.99 -5.19
N GLU A 26 7.29 0.18 -5.25
CA GLU A 26 6.73 1.32 -5.95
C GLU A 26 6.93 1.18 -7.47
N ILE A 27 5.90 1.51 -8.24
CA ILE A 27 5.96 1.54 -9.69
C ILE A 27 5.68 2.97 -10.15
N THR A 28 6.62 3.48 -10.93
CA THR A 28 6.57 4.83 -11.48
C THR A 28 6.15 4.83 -12.95
N ARG A 29 5.42 5.86 -13.34
CA ARG A 29 5.09 6.18 -14.73
C ARG A 29 5.42 7.64 -14.98
N HIS A 30 6.12 7.92 -16.09
CA HIS A 30 6.60 9.28 -16.42
C HIS A 30 7.30 10.00 -15.26
N GLY A 31 8.04 9.27 -14.42
CA GLY A 31 8.76 9.80 -13.26
C GLY A 31 7.92 10.06 -12.00
N ARG A 32 6.61 9.75 -12.02
CA ARG A 32 5.72 9.87 -10.87
C ARG A 32 5.37 8.49 -10.32
N ARG A 33 5.32 8.37 -8.98
CA ARG A 33 4.78 7.18 -8.31
C ARG A 33 3.28 7.12 -8.58
N GLU A 34 2.84 6.07 -9.27
CA GLU A 34 1.42 5.86 -9.59
C GLU A 34 0.89 4.59 -8.95
N PHE A 35 1.70 3.54 -8.84
CA PHE A 35 1.26 2.26 -8.29
C PHE A 35 2.20 1.74 -7.22
N VAL A 36 1.67 0.83 -6.41
CA VAL A 36 2.44 0.02 -5.47
C VAL A 36 2.01 -1.42 -5.66
N LEU A 37 2.97 -2.33 -5.85
CA LEU A 37 2.74 -3.76 -5.78
C LEU A 37 3.03 -4.25 -4.36
N MET A 38 2.10 -4.98 -3.76
CA MET A 38 2.26 -5.67 -2.49
C MET A 38 1.43 -6.95 -2.50
N SER A 39 1.70 -7.86 -1.57
CA SER A 39 0.85 -9.04 -1.39
C SER A 39 -0.54 -8.67 -0.89
N ALA A 40 -1.53 -9.53 -1.15
CA ALA A 40 -2.89 -9.35 -0.66
C ALA A 40 -2.95 -9.25 0.88
N ALA A 41 -2.19 -10.09 1.60
CA ALA A 41 -2.13 -10.04 3.06
C ALA A 41 -1.67 -8.68 3.60
N GLN A 42 -0.63 -8.09 3.00
CA GLN A 42 -0.16 -6.76 3.37
C GLN A 42 -1.22 -5.68 3.10
N TYR A 43 -1.96 -5.81 1.99
CA TYR A 43 -3.05 -4.90 1.67
C TYR A 43 -4.21 -5.03 2.66
N ASP A 44 -4.60 -6.25 3.05
CA ASP A 44 -5.67 -6.51 4.01
C ASP A 44 -5.31 -5.98 5.41
N GLU A 45 -4.05 -6.14 5.83
CA GLU A 45 -3.53 -5.55 7.06
C GLU A 45 -3.59 -4.02 7.02
N LEU A 46 -3.21 -3.41 5.88
CA LEU A 46 -3.27 -1.96 5.69
C LEU A 46 -4.71 -1.45 5.78
N LEU A 47 -5.67 -2.11 5.12
CA LEU A 47 -7.09 -1.77 5.21
C LEU A 47 -7.63 -1.93 6.63
N SER A 48 -7.23 -2.98 7.33
CA SER A 48 -7.65 -3.25 8.71
C SER A 48 -7.09 -2.22 9.69
N ALA A 49 -5.85 -1.78 9.50
CA ALA A 49 -5.25 -0.71 10.27
C ALA A 49 -5.95 0.63 10.03
N ALA A 50 -6.22 0.97 8.76
CA ALA A 50 -6.92 2.21 8.40
C ALA A 50 -8.33 2.29 9.02
N GLN A 51 -9.08 1.17 9.01
CA GLN A 51 -10.40 1.10 9.64
C GLN A 51 -10.35 1.34 11.15
N ARG A 52 -9.35 0.78 11.85
CA ARG A 52 -9.18 1.02 13.31
C ARG A 52 -8.85 2.47 13.60
N SER A 53 -7.98 3.08 12.81
CA SER A 53 -7.62 4.50 12.95
C SER A 53 -8.80 5.42 12.67
N GLY A 54 -9.64 5.11 11.67
CA GLY A 54 -10.87 5.85 11.38
C GLY A 54 -11.86 5.78 12.54
N LYS A 55 -12.12 4.58 13.08
CA LYS A 55 -13.00 4.41 14.25
C LYS A 55 -12.48 5.11 15.50
N ALA A 56 -11.17 5.10 15.72
CA ALA A 56 -10.56 5.80 16.84
C ALA A 56 -10.70 7.33 16.70
N ALA A 57 -10.59 7.86 15.48
CA ALA A 57 -10.81 9.27 15.21
C ALA A 57 -12.29 9.68 15.42
N GLU A 58 -13.25 8.86 14.96
CA GLU A 58 -14.68 9.10 15.17
C GLU A 58 -15.07 9.07 16.66
N ALA A 59 -14.61 8.07 17.41
CA ALA A 59 -14.87 7.96 18.85
C ALA A 59 -14.23 9.11 19.67
N ALA A 60 -13.11 9.65 19.20
CA ALA A 60 -12.46 10.83 19.82
C ALA A 60 -13.18 12.15 19.48
N THR A 61 -13.97 12.20 18.40
CA THR A 61 -14.81 13.36 18.04
C THR A 61 -16.23 13.32 18.63
N GLU A 62 -16.61 12.24 19.30
CA GLU A 62 -17.89 12.11 20.01
C GLU A 62 -17.78 12.21 21.56
N PRO A 63 -17.09 13.20 22.18
CA PRO A 63 -17.15 13.41 23.61
C PRO A 63 -17.98 14.65 23.95
N GLU A 64 -19.26 14.75 23.55
CA GLU A 64 -20.20 15.72 24.15
C GLU A 64 -21.61 15.55 23.55
N ARG A 65 -22.36 14.56 24.04
CA ARG A 65 -23.82 14.67 24.12
C ARG A 65 -24.29 14.00 25.40
N HIS A 66 -24.23 14.72 26.50
CA HIS A 66 -24.99 14.41 27.70
C HIS A 66 -25.42 15.68 28.44
#